data_AF-M7BNW4-F1
#
_entry.id   AF-M7BNW4-F1
#
_cell.length_a   1.000
_cell.length_b   1.000
_cell.length_c   1.000
_cell.angle_alpha   90.00
_cell.angle_beta   90.00
_cell.angle_gamma   90.00
#
_symmetry.space_group_name_H-M   'P 1'
#
loop_
_entity.id
_entity.type
_entity.pdbx_description
1 polymer ?
#
loop_
_entity_poly.entity_id
_entity_poly.type
_entity_poly.pdbx_seq_one_letter_code
_entity_poly.pdbx_strand_id
1 'polypeptide(L)'
;MEALLLLALSILTACQDWGVTLPADPLAERSGSCVTIPCSYTYPEGQLVRAVTWSQNKERIVELTAAAGQGYGKAERVQFLGDLQHNCTVRLNPLALGDRGAYSFEFQTQSQSWRSPRALCLTVSGLDQFYFWVHNYEDLPRGPSLQFEQGTTLSYGGNYTCTEWVSGTRLGYLAISPTTYVAILDSIDWYQLSPGPMAGFGAGVLLLFLLSNLRV
;
A
#
# COMPACT_ATOMS: atom_id res chain seq x y z
N MET A 1 -24.85 3.89 -51.84
CA MET A 1 -24.59 2.76 -50.91
C MET A 1 -23.77 3.21 -49.70
N GLU A 2 -22.79 4.09 -49.87
CA GLU A 2 -21.99 4.71 -48.78
C GLU A 2 -22.83 5.47 -47.72
N ALA A 3 -23.83 6.26 -48.13
CA ALA A 3 -24.68 7.03 -47.20
C ALA A 3 -25.57 6.16 -46.29
N LEU A 4 -25.99 4.98 -46.78
CA LEU A 4 -26.79 4.01 -46.03
C LEU A 4 -25.92 3.24 -45.02
N LEU A 5 -24.64 3.03 -45.34
CA LEU A 5 -23.64 2.43 -44.46
C LEU A 5 -23.24 3.40 -43.34
N LEU A 6 -23.11 4.70 -43.64
CA LEU A 6 -22.88 5.74 -42.64
C LEU A 6 -24.12 5.97 -41.75
N LEU A 7 -25.33 5.90 -42.32
CA LEU A 7 -26.58 5.92 -41.55
C LEU A 7 -26.71 4.69 -40.65
N ALA A 8 -26.41 3.49 -41.16
CA ALA A 8 -26.39 2.26 -40.36
C ALA A 8 -25.29 2.26 -39.28
N LEU A 9 -24.11 2.82 -39.55
CA LEU A 9 -23.07 3.06 -38.53
C LEU A 9 -23.53 4.10 -37.50
N SER A 10 -24.24 5.15 -37.92
CA SER A 10 -24.82 6.15 -37.00
C SER A 10 -25.99 5.62 -36.19
N ILE A 11 -26.71 4.59 -36.67
CA ILE A 11 -27.74 3.88 -35.90
C ILE A 11 -27.09 2.87 -34.93
N LEU A 12 -25.88 2.36 -35.24
CA LEU A 12 -25.08 1.53 -34.33
C LEU A 12 -24.33 2.32 -33.23
N THR A 13 -24.28 3.65 -33.31
CA THR A 13 -23.82 4.55 -32.24
C THR A 13 -25.00 5.40 -31.74
N ALA A 14 -25.58 5.24 -30.56
CA ALA A 14 -25.22 4.47 -29.39
C ALA A 14 -26.51 4.31 -28.57
N CYS A 15 -27.02 3.08 -28.43
CA CYS A 15 -27.79 2.77 -27.23
C CYS A 15 -26.74 2.62 -26.13
N GLN A 16 -26.46 3.70 -25.41
CA GLN A 16 -25.42 3.69 -24.39
C GLN A 16 -25.90 2.82 -23.23
N ASP A 17 -25.52 1.54 -23.23
CA ASP A 17 -25.94 0.59 -22.22
C ASP A 17 -25.25 0.84 -20.87
N TRP A 18 -25.85 0.25 -19.84
CA TRP A 18 -25.35 0.30 -18.47
C TRP A 18 -24.00 -0.39 -18.37
N GLY A 19 -23.00 0.33 -17.87
CA GLY A 19 -21.63 -0.18 -17.84
C GLY A 19 -20.79 0.49 -16.77
N VAL A 20 -19.81 -0.27 -16.26
CA VAL A 20 -18.71 0.25 -15.45
C VAL A 20 -17.43 -0.37 -15.99
N THR A 21 -16.47 0.48 -16.31
CA THR A 21 -15.15 0.09 -16.78
C THR A 21 -14.15 0.30 -15.65
N LEU A 22 -13.59 -0.81 -15.18
CA LEU A 22 -12.47 -0.87 -14.24
C LEU A 22 -11.22 -1.40 -14.98
N PRO A 23 -10.00 -1.19 -14.45
CA PRO A 23 -8.79 -1.81 -14.99
C PRO A 23 -8.99 -3.32 -15.09
N ALA A 24 -8.50 -3.95 -16.17
CA ALA A 24 -8.69 -5.38 -16.44
C ALA A 24 -7.76 -6.25 -15.58
N ASP A 25 -6.55 -5.78 -15.31
CA ASP A 25 -5.57 -6.49 -14.51
C ASP A 25 -5.67 -6.10 -13.03
N PRO A 26 -5.36 -7.02 -12.10
CA PRO A 26 -5.14 -6.68 -10.71
C PRO A 26 -4.06 -5.60 -10.58
N LEU A 27 -4.24 -4.69 -9.62
CA LEU A 27 -3.22 -3.71 -9.31
C LEU A 27 -2.34 -4.24 -8.18
N ALA A 28 -1.04 -4.06 -8.31
CA ALA A 28 -0.05 -4.38 -7.29
C ALA A 28 0.75 -3.13 -6.98
N GLU A 29 0.69 -2.68 -5.73
CA GLU A 29 1.41 -1.51 -5.25
C GLU A 29 2.11 -1.76 -3.93
N ARG A 30 2.95 -0.81 -3.52
CA ARG A 30 3.73 -0.90 -2.28
C ARG A 30 3.13 -0.02 -1.19
N SER A 31 3.16 -0.47 0.06
CA SER A 31 2.77 0.34 1.21
C SER A 31 3.59 1.64 1.25
N GLY A 32 2.96 2.76 1.57
CA GLY A 32 3.54 4.11 1.56
C GLY A 32 3.55 4.80 0.20
N SER A 33 3.23 4.09 -0.89
CA SER A 33 3.04 4.69 -2.23
C SER A 33 1.64 5.30 -2.39
N CYS A 34 1.26 5.65 -3.62
CA CYS A 34 -0.12 6.02 -3.94
C CYS A 34 -0.62 5.23 -5.16
N VAL A 35 -1.89 4.85 -5.15
CA VAL A 35 -2.54 4.23 -6.31
C VAL A 35 -3.71 5.10 -6.77
N THR A 36 -3.86 5.22 -8.08
CA THR A 36 -5.05 5.79 -8.72
C THR A 36 -5.72 4.68 -9.50
N ILE A 37 -6.99 4.42 -9.19
CA ILE A 37 -7.81 3.42 -9.87
C ILE A 37 -8.65 4.19 -10.92
N PRO A 38 -8.22 4.20 -12.20
CA PRO A 38 -9.00 4.84 -13.25
C PRO A 38 -10.31 4.07 -13.44
N CYS A 39 -11.40 4.80 -13.58
CA CYS A 39 -12.72 4.22 -13.69
C CYS A 39 -13.64 5.12 -14.50
N SER A 40 -14.43 4.53 -15.37
CA SER A 40 -15.54 5.21 -16.06
C SER A 40 -16.82 4.38 -16.00
N TYR A 41 -17.96 5.04 -16.19
CA TYR A 41 -19.25 4.36 -16.20
C TYR A 41 -20.22 5.01 -17.19
N THR A 42 -21.15 4.20 -17.68
CA THR A 42 -22.09 4.56 -18.75
C THR A 42 -23.51 4.15 -18.38
N TYR A 43 -24.48 4.87 -18.91
CA TYR A 43 -25.90 4.62 -18.74
C TYR A 43 -26.67 5.25 -19.92
N PRO A 44 -27.92 4.82 -20.18
CA PRO A 44 -28.73 5.35 -21.27
C PRO A 44 -29.01 6.85 -21.11
N GLU A 45 -29.20 7.53 -22.23
CA GLU A 45 -29.59 8.94 -22.24
C GLU A 45 -30.87 9.20 -21.44
N GLY A 46 -30.97 10.40 -20.86
CA GLY A 46 -32.10 10.80 -20.01
C GLY A 46 -32.02 10.31 -18.56
N GLN A 47 -31.01 9.52 -18.22
CA GLN A 47 -30.74 9.14 -16.83
C GLN A 47 -29.98 10.23 -16.08
N LEU A 48 -30.30 10.35 -14.78
CA LEU A 48 -29.64 11.25 -13.84
C LEU A 48 -29.12 10.45 -12.66
N VAL A 49 -27.80 10.50 -12.45
CA VAL A 49 -27.13 9.83 -11.34
C VAL A 49 -27.37 10.60 -10.05
N ARG A 50 -27.88 9.92 -9.03
CA ARG A 50 -28.17 10.48 -7.72
C ARG A 50 -27.08 10.19 -6.70
N ALA A 51 -26.39 9.05 -6.85
CA ALA A 51 -25.34 8.65 -5.93
C ALA A 51 -24.32 7.74 -6.61
N VAL A 52 -23.09 7.79 -6.10
CA VAL A 52 -22.02 6.87 -6.44
C VAL A 52 -21.34 6.38 -5.18
N THR A 53 -20.85 5.15 -5.20
CA THR A 53 -20.24 4.49 -4.04
C THR A 53 -19.04 3.67 -4.47
N TRP A 54 -17.93 3.84 -3.77
CA TRP A 54 -16.83 2.88 -3.77
C TRP A 54 -16.86 2.03 -2.52
N SER A 55 -16.64 0.73 -2.70
CA SER A 55 -16.53 -0.22 -1.59
C SER A 55 -15.25 -1.05 -1.69
N GLN A 56 -14.55 -1.18 -0.57
CA GLN A 56 -13.44 -2.12 -0.36
C GLN A 56 -13.96 -3.28 0.49
N ASN A 57 -13.85 -4.52 0.01
CA ASN A 57 -14.29 -5.73 0.73
C ASN A 57 -15.74 -5.63 1.28
N LYS A 58 -16.63 -4.96 0.52
CA LYS A 58 -18.03 -4.64 0.86
C LYS A 58 -18.23 -3.48 1.85
N GLU A 59 -17.18 -2.91 2.41
CA GLU A 59 -17.25 -1.70 3.23
C GLU A 59 -17.19 -0.45 2.35
N ARG A 60 -18.10 0.51 2.57
CA ARG A 60 -18.12 1.77 1.83
C ARG A 60 -16.95 2.65 2.26
N ILE A 61 -16.16 3.10 1.29
CA ILE A 61 -15.01 3.98 1.51
C ILE A 61 -15.22 5.38 0.93
N VAL A 62 -16.09 5.50 -0.09
CA VAL A 62 -16.53 6.76 -0.69
C VAL A 62 -18.02 6.68 -0.93
N GLU A 63 -18.73 7.75 -0.60
CA GLU A 63 -20.12 7.95 -0.97
C GLU A 63 -20.32 9.41 -1.38
N LEU A 64 -20.74 9.64 -2.63
CA LEU A 64 -21.10 10.96 -3.14
C LEU A 64 -22.55 10.92 -3.57
N THR A 65 -23.33 11.92 -3.14
CA THR A 65 -24.74 12.05 -3.49
C THR A 65 -25.01 13.42 -4.10
N ALA A 66 -25.99 13.53 -4.99
CA ALA A 66 -26.32 14.80 -5.64
C ALA A 66 -26.77 15.90 -4.65
N ALA A 67 -27.27 15.52 -3.47
CA ALA A 67 -27.67 16.46 -2.41
C ALA A 67 -26.49 16.98 -1.59
N ALA A 68 -25.40 16.22 -1.50
CA ALA A 68 -24.17 16.60 -0.81
C ALA A 68 -23.09 16.81 -1.87
N GLY A 69 -22.93 18.06 -2.35
CA GLY A 69 -22.07 18.40 -3.50
C GLY A 69 -20.63 17.87 -3.47
N GLN A 70 -20.13 17.42 -2.31
CA GLN A 70 -18.88 16.66 -2.18
C GLN A 70 -19.04 15.52 -1.15
N GLY A 71 -18.78 14.29 -1.61
CA GLY A 71 -18.90 13.07 -0.83
C GLY A 71 -17.70 12.89 0.08
N TYR A 72 -17.95 12.77 1.39
CA TYR A 72 -16.93 12.45 2.38
C TYR A 72 -16.42 11.02 2.15
N GLY A 73 -15.17 10.88 1.71
CA GLY A 73 -14.42 9.63 1.84
C GLY A 73 -14.16 9.40 3.33
N LYS A 74 -14.53 8.23 3.86
CA LYS A 74 -14.41 7.91 5.30
C LYS A 74 -12.95 7.88 5.81
N ALA A 75 -11.97 8.08 4.93
CA ALA A 75 -10.56 8.19 5.27
C ALA A 75 -9.94 9.37 4.52
N GLU A 76 -9.24 10.26 5.22
CA GLU A 76 -8.48 11.38 4.63
C GLU A 76 -7.51 10.93 3.50
N ARG A 77 -7.11 9.66 3.52
CA ARG A 77 -6.24 9.03 2.52
C ARG A 77 -6.94 8.68 1.21
N VAL A 78 -8.27 8.60 1.19
CA VAL A 78 -9.07 8.18 0.02
C VAL A 78 -9.71 9.42 -0.62
N GLN A 79 -9.28 9.74 -1.83
CA GLN A 79 -9.73 10.89 -2.61
C GLN A 79 -10.56 10.42 -3.79
N PHE A 80 -11.82 10.86 -3.84
CA PHE A 80 -12.65 10.65 -5.03
C PHE A 80 -12.36 11.75 -6.05
N LEU A 81 -11.96 11.34 -7.25
CA LEU A 81 -11.59 12.23 -8.38
C LEU A 81 -12.62 12.18 -9.51
N GLY A 82 -13.71 11.45 -9.29
CA GLY A 82 -14.81 11.31 -10.24
C GLY A 82 -15.89 12.36 -10.06
N ASP A 83 -17.03 12.09 -10.70
CA ASP A 83 -18.21 12.95 -10.75
C ASP A 83 -19.49 12.11 -10.71
N LEU A 84 -20.63 12.78 -10.89
CA LEU A 84 -21.95 12.14 -11.07
C LEU A 84 -22.34 12.03 -12.55
N GLN A 85 -21.37 12.08 -13.47
CA GLN A 85 -21.60 11.98 -14.92
C GLN A 85 -21.03 10.66 -15.45
N HIS A 86 -19.72 10.54 -15.61
CA HIS A 86 -19.11 9.38 -16.26
C HIS A 86 -17.76 8.97 -15.66
N ASN A 87 -17.19 9.77 -14.76
CA ASN A 87 -15.90 9.49 -14.15
C ASN A 87 -16.10 8.93 -12.74
N CYS A 88 -15.54 7.76 -12.47
CA CYS A 88 -15.59 7.15 -11.15
C CYS A 88 -14.20 6.98 -10.51
N THR A 89 -13.19 7.69 -11.00
CA THR A 89 -11.79 7.53 -10.56
C THR A 89 -11.62 7.80 -9.05
N VAL A 90 -10.86 6.93 -8.38
CA VAL A 90 -10.51 7.07 -6.96
C VAL A 90 -9.01 6.96 -6.77
N ARG A 91 -8.47 7.69 -5.80
CA ARG A 91 -7.05 7.69 -5.43
C ARG A 91 -6.88 7.37 -3.95
N LEU A 92 -5.93 6.50 -3.63
CA LEU A 92 -5.50 6.22 -2.26
C LEU A 92 -4.08 6.72 -2.07
N ASN A 93 -3.86 7.58 -1.06
CA ASN A 93 -2.56 8.16 -0.76
C ASN A 93 -2.45 8.61 0.72
N PRO A 94 -1.48 8.10 1.50
CA PRO A 94 -0.62 6.96 1.19
C PRO A 94 -1.38 5.63 1.28
N LEU A 95 -0.91 4.62 0.55
CA LEU A 95 -1.36 3.24 0.66
C LEU A 95 -0.88 2.60 1.97
N ALA A 96 -1.77 1.87 2.63
CA ALA A 96 -1.48 1.03 3.79
C ALA A 96 -1.68 -0.45 3.44
N LEU A 97 -1.03 -1.35 4.18
CA LEU A 97 -1.22 -2.80 4.01
C LEU A 97 -2.70 -3.23 4.12
N GLY A 98 -3.47 -2.53 4.96
CA GLY A 98 -4.92 -2.75 5.12
C GLY A 98 -5.77 -2.32 3.93
N ASP A 99 -5.22 -1.55 2.98
CA ASP A 99 -5.93 -1.18 1.74
C ASP A 99 -5.94 -2.35 0.73
N ARG A 100 -5.29 -3.48 1.03
CA ARG A 100 -5.41 -4.71 0.24
C ARG A 100 -6.87 -5.18 0.19
N GLY A 101 -7.35 -5.56 -0.99
CA GLY A 101 -8.67 -6.17 -1.11
C GLY A 101 -9.33 -6.03 -2.47
N ALA A 102 -10.62 -6.37 -2.49
CA ALA A 102 -11.47 -6.25 -3.66
C ALA A 102 -12.23 -4.92 -3.63
N TYR A 103 -12.05 -4.12 -4.67
CA TYR A 103 -12.70 -2.83 -4.87
C TYR A 103 -13.82 -2.95 -5.89
N SER A 104 -14.98 -2.37 -5.59
CA SER A 104 -16.11 -2.33 -6.50
C SER A 104 -16.74 -0.94 -6.50
N PHE A 105 -17.25 -0.56 -7.66
CA PHE A 105 -17.97 0.70 -7.86
C PHE A 105 -19.45 0.42 -8.12
N GLU A 106 -20.31 1.27 -7.57
CA GLU A 106 -21.75 1.25 -7.82
C GLU A 106 -22.24 2.68 -8.04
N PHE A 107 -23.15 2.86 -8.98
CA PHE A 107 -23.88 4.11 -9.16
C PHE A 107 -25.38 3.88 -9.17
N GLN A 108 -26.11 4.90 -8.73
CA GLN A 108 -27.56 4.86 -8.62
C GLN A 108 -28.16 6.01 -9.41
N THR A 109 -29.12 5.69 -10.25
CA THR A 109 -29.90 6.66 -11.02
C THR A 109 -31.28 6.81 -10.42
N GLN A 110 -32.16 7.59 -11.07
CA GLN A 110 -33.56 7.66 -10.66
C GLN A 110 -34.33 6.36 -10.90
N SER A 111 -33.91 5.55 -11.89
CA SER A 111 -34.63 4.34 -12.28
C SER A 111 -34.05 3.05 -11.71
N GLN A 112 -32.72 2.95 -11.58
CA GLN A 112 -32.06 1.75 -11.09
C GLN A 112 -30.64 2.00 -10.55
N SER A 113 -30.11 1.00 -9.86
CA SER A 113 -28.71 0.92 -9.43
C SER A 113 -27.93 -0.04 -10.32
N TRP A 114 -26.68 0.29 -10.59
CA TRP A 114 -25.79 -0.56 -11.37
C TRP A 114 -24.43 -0.67 -10.71
N ARG A 115 -23.93 -1.91 -10.59
CA ARG A 115 -22.66 -2.25 -9.96
C ARG A 115 -21.67 -2.77 -10.99
N SER A 116 -20.38 -2.52 -10.73
CA SER A 116 -19.31 -3.11 -11.53
C SER A 116 -19.47 -4.64 -11.62
N PRO A 117 -19.47 -5.23 -12.84
CA PRO A 117 -19.65 -6.67 -13.03
C PRO A 117 -18.56 -7.51 -12.35
N ARG A 118 -17.38 -6.91 -12.17
CA ARG A 118 -16.23 -7.46 -11.48
C ARG A 118 -15.76 -6.51 -10.39
N ALA A 119 -15.06 -7.05 -9.41
CA ALA A 119 -14.26 -6.27 -8.48
C ALA A 119 -12.81 -6.20 -8.96
N LEU A 120 -12.15 -5.07 -8.73
CA LEU A 120 -10.72 -4.91 -8.93
C LEU A 120 -9.97 -5.39 -7.69
N CYS A 121 -9.06 -6.34 -7.84
CA CYS A 121 -8.19 -6.75 -6.74
C CYS A 121 -6.97 -5.83 -6.66
N LEU A 122 -6.74 -5.22 -5.49
CA LEU A 122 -5.54 -4.48 -5.16
C LEU A 122 -4.71 -5.31 -4.17
N THR A 123 -3.46 -5.61 -4.55
CA THR A 123 -2.46 -6.14 -3.63
C THR A 123 -1.54 -5.02 -3.16
N VAL A 124 -1.27 -5.00 -1.86
CA VAL A 124 -0.33 -4.06 -1.25
C VAL A 124 0.75 -4.87 -0.56
N SER A 125 1.98 -4.74 -1.04
CA SER A 125 3.15 -5.36 -0.44
C SER A 125 3.85 -4.39 0.50
N GLY A 126 4.46 -4.91 1.56
CA GLY A 126 5.29 -4.10 2.46
C GLY A 126 6.55 -3.58 1.78
N LEU A 127 7.28 -2.71 2.47
CA LEU A 127 8.68 -2.45 2.12
C LEU A 127 9.47 -3.73 2.41
N ASP A 128 10.29 -4.17 1.45
CA ASP A 128 11.26 -5.22 1.73
C ASP A 128 12.36 -4.61 2.60
N GLN A 129 12.26 -4.80 3.91
CA GLN A 129 13.33 -4.52 4.86
C GLN A 129 14.09 -5.81 5.10
N PHE A 130 15.35 -5.85 4.67
CA PHE A 130 16.26 -6.94 4.97
C PHE A 130 17.31 -6.46 5.95
N TYR A 131 17.44 -7.19 7.05
CA TYR A 131 18.47 -6.96 8.06
C TYR A 131 19.52 -8.05 7.94
N PHE A 132 20.75 -7.63 7.69
CA PHE A 132 21.93 -8.48 7.65
C PHE A 132 22.79 -8.17 8.87
N TRP A 133 23.29 -9.22 9.51
CA TRP A 133 24.15 -9.12 10.67
C TRP A 133 25.51 -9.71 10.32
N VAL A 134 26.56 -8.98 10.70
CA VAL A 134 27.95 -9.42 10.52
C VAL A 134 28.65 -9.35 11.88
N HIS A 135 29.31 -10.43 12.26
CA HIS A 135 30.17 -10.53 13.44
C HIS A 135 31.58 -10.93 13.03
N ASN A 136 32.58 -10.09 13.32
CA ASN A 136 33.97 -10.35 12.95
C ASN A 136 34.16 -10.80 11.48
N TYR A 137 33.43 -10.17 10.56
CA TYR A 137 33.40 -10.48 9.12
C TYR A 137 32.67 -11.77 8.71
N GLU A 138 32.02 -12.47 9.64
CA GLU A 138 31.17 -13.63 9.36
C GLU A 138 29.69 -13.23 9.34
N ASP A 139 28.95 -13.79 8.38
CA ASP A 139 27.52 -13.57 8.24
C ASP A 139 26.74 -14.31 9.33
N LEU A 140 25.79 -13.62 9.95
CA LEU A 140 24.89 -14.14 10.96
C LEU A 140 23.45 -14.29 10.44
N PRO A 141 22.55 -14.95 11.19
CA PRO A 141 21.16 -15.09 10.80
C PRO A 141 20.49 -13.74 10.48
N ARG A 142 19.71 -13.72 9.41
CA ARG A 142 18.94 -12.55 9.00
C ARG A 142 17.76 -12.32 9.94
N GLY A 143 17.45 -11.05 10.22
CA GLY A 143 16.29 -10.69 11.03
C GLY A 143 16.43 -9.31 11.69
N PRO A 144 15.30 -8.72 12.12
CA PRO A 144 15.30 -7.38 12.70
C PRO A 144 16.07 -7.28 14.02
N SER A 145 16.40 -8.40 14.65
CA SER A 145 17.18 -8.45 15.87
C SER A 145 18.01 -9.72 15.93
N LEU A 146 19.18 -9.62 16.54
CA LEU A 146 20.06 -10.77 16.80
C LEU A 146 19.92 -11.15 18.28
N GLN A 147 19.48 -12.39 18.52
CA GLN A 147 19.29 -12.96 19.86
C GLN A 147 20.35 -14.02 20.10
N PHE A 148 20.82 -14.10 21.34
CA PHE A 148 21.86 -15.04 21.73
C PHE A 148 21.41 -15.85 22.95
N GLU A 149 21.71 -17.15 22.92
CA GLU A 149 21.40 -18.08 23.98
C GLU A 149 22.49 -18.12 25.06
N GLN A 150 22.15 -18.65 26.24
CA GLN A 150 23.03 -18.71 27.42
C GLN A 150 24.28 -19.58 27.19
N GLY A 151 25.42 -19.15 27.75
CA GLY A 151 26.47 -20.11 28.15
C GLY A 151 27.84 -20.04 27.46
N THR A 152 28.18 -19.01 26.67
CA THR A 152 29.59 -18.76 26.32
C THR A 152 29.89 -17.26 26.25
N THR A 153 30.75 -16.77 27.13
CA THR A 153 30.85 -15.34 27.48
C THR A 153 32.06 -14.62 26.85
N LEU A 154 32.86 -15.29 26.03
CA LEU A 154 33.96 -14.68 25.25
C LEU A 154 33.86 -14.91 23.73
N SER A 155 33.12 -15.95 23.29
CA SER A 155 32.92 -16.29 21.88
C SER A 155 32.07 -15.27 21.12
N TYR A 156 31.13 -14.61 21.80
CA TYR A 156 30.27 -13.56 21.23
C TYR A 156 30.84 -12.15 21.42
N GLY A 157 32.10 -12.01 21.87
CA GLY A 157 32.79 -10.72 21.82
C GLY A 157 33.21 -10.39 20.39
N GLY A 158 33.19 -9.12 20.01
CA GLY A 158 33.73 -8.71 18.71
C GLY A 158 33.04 -7.53 18.07
N ASN A 159 33.34 -7.34 16.79
CA ASN A 159 32.80 -6.26 15.98
C ASN A 159 31.47 -6.67 15.38
N TYR A 160 30.43 -5.90 15.70
CA TYR A 160 29.10 -6.09 15.15
C TYR A 160 28.77 -4.96 14.18
N THR A 161 28.20 -5.35 13.04
CA THR A 161 27.64 -4.44 12.05
C THR A 161 26.27 -4.95 11.64
N CYS A 162 25.26 -4.09 11.73
CA CYS A 162 23.95 -4.33 11.15
C CYS A 162 23.82 -3.54 9.87
N THR A 163 23.29 -4.20 8.85
CA THR A 163 23.02 -3.61 7.55
C THR A 163 21.54 -3.74 7.24
N GLU A 164 20.89 -2.63 6.95
CA GLU A 164 19.48 -2.58 6.57
C GLU A 164 19.37 -2.21 5.09
N TRP A 165 18.68 -3.06 4.31
CA TRP A 165 18.22 -2.69 2.98
C TRP A 165 16.87 -1.99 3.09
N VAL A 166 16.84 -0.70 2.76
CA VAL A 166 15.62 0.09 2.73
C VAL A 166 15.23 0.35 1.27
N SER A 167 14.21 -0.35 0.79
CA SER A 167 13.69 -0.17 -0.57
C SER A 167 12.44 0.71 -0.59
N GLY A 168 12.56 1.95 -1.05
CA GLY A 168 11.46 2.88 -1.26
C GLY A 168 10.77 2.71 -2.63
N THR A 169 9.81 3.60 -2.92
CA THR A 169 8.98 3.53 -4.15
C THR A 169 9.75 3.74 -5.46
N ARG A 170 10.99 4.28 -5.41
CA ARG A 170 11.83 4.55 -6.59
C ARG A 170 13.33 4.37 -6.41
N LEU A 171 13.80 4.20 -5.18
CA LEU A 171 15.23 4.07 -4.84
C LEU A 171 15.36 3.11 -3.65
N GLY A 172 16.42 2.30 -3.65
CA GLY A 172 16.86 1.55 -2.50
C GLY A 172 18.19 2.10 -2.01
N TYR A 173 18.39 2.14 -0.70
CA TYR A 173 19.70 2.42 -0.13
C TYR A 173 20.03 1.39 0.95
N LEU A 174 21.33 1.15 1.09
CA LEU A 174 21.89 0.31 2.13
C LEU A 174 22.29 1.21 3.29
N ALA A 175 21.62 1.09 4.43
CA ALA A 175 22.04 1.70 5.67
C ALA A 175 22.96 0.74 6.42
N ILE A 176 24.12 1.20 6.85
CA ILE A 176 25.10 0.38 7.58
C ILE A 176 25.31 1.04 8.94
N SER A 177 25.18 0.28 10.02
CA SER A 177 25.55 0.74 11.35
C SER A 177 27.06 0.99 11.42
N PRO A 178 27.54 1.92 12.26
CA PRO A 178 28.95 1.95 12.61
C PRO A 178 29.36 0.58 13.16
N THR A 179 30.51 0.07 12.72
CA THR A 179 31.08 -1.14 13.32
C THR A 179 31.37 -0.85 14.78
N THR A 180 30.65 -1.53 15.66
CA THR A 180 30.75 -1.33 17.11
C THR A 180 31.33 -2.57 17.75
N TYR A 181 32.35 -2.39 18.57
CA TYR A 181 32.88 -3.48 19.38
C TYR A 181 31.97 -3.70 20.59
N VAL A 182 31.50 -4.94 20.75
CA VAL A 182 30.70 -5.36 21.89
C VAL A 182 31.50 -6.41 22.66
N ALA A 183 31.76 -6.10 23.94
CA ALA A 183 32.28 -7.07 24.91
C ALA A 183 31.13 -7.48 25.83
N ILE A 184 30.80 -8.77 25.83
CA ILE A 184 29.76 -9.33 26.68
C ILE A 184 30.44 -9.93 27.89
N LEU A 185 30.60 -9.12 28.95
CA LEU A 185 31.18 -9.60 30.19
C LEU A 185 30.10 -10.33 30.98
N ASP A 186 30.24 -11.65 31.05
CA ASP A 186 29.52 -12.61 31.90
C ASP A 186 28.02 -12.32 32.15
N SER A 187 27.12 -12.93 31.37
CA SER A 187 25.67 -12.80 31.60
C SER A 187 24.99 -14.14 31.87
N ILE A 188 24.38 -14.23 33.05
CA ILE A 188 23.34 -15.20 33.40
C ILE A 188 22.01 -14.83 32.69
N ASP A 189 21.97 -13.73 31.94
CA ASP A 189 20.77 -13.22 31.27
C ASP A 189 20.90 -13.26 29.73
N TRP A 190 19.75 -13.21 29.06
CA TRP A 190 19.64 -13.11 27.61
C TRP A 190 19.83 -11.66 27.14
N TYR A 191 20.46 -11.51 25.97
CA TYR A 191 20.71 -10.22 25.37
C TYR A 191 20.25 -10.21 23.91
N GLN A 192 19.77 -9.04 23.48
CA GLN A 192 19.30 -8.80 22.12
C GLN A 192 19.98 -7.55 21.57
N LEU A 193 20.55 -7.68 20.38
CA LEU A 193 21.00 -6.54 19.58
C LEU A 193 19.88 -6.13 18.63
N SER A 194 19.49 -4.86 18.72
CA SER A 194 18.45 -4.28 17.87
C SER A 194 18.94 -3.00 17.19
N PRO A 195 18.60 -2.79 15.91
CA PRO A 195 18.74 -1.52 15.22
C PRO A 195 17.95 -0.39 15.89
N GLY A 196 18.53 0.80 15.91
CA GLY A 196 17.93 2.02 16.41
C GLY A 196 17.90 3.12 15.35
N PRO A 197 16.74 3.75 15.08
CA PRO A 197 16.70 4.93 14.21
C PRO A 197 17.35 6.13 14.92
N MET A 198 18.32 6.78 14.27
CA MET A 198 18.79 8.10 14.69
C MET A 198 17.98 9.20 14.00
N ALA A 199 17.35 10.07 14.80
CA ALA A 199 16.72 11.28 14.30
C ALA A 199 17.80 12.33 13.98
N GLY A 200 18.18 12.45 12.71
CA GLY A 200 19.12 13.46 12.23
C GLY A 200 19.23 13.44 10.70
N PHE A 201 18.90 14.55 10.06
CA PHE A 201 18.93 14.69 8.60
C PHE A 201 20.34 14.42 8.05
N GLY A 202 20.47 13.46 7.13
CA GLY A 202 21.58 13.44 6.17
C GLY A 202 22.61 12.31 6.30
N ALA A 203 22.27 11.15 6.85
CA ALA A 203 22.85 9.84 6.51
C ALA A 203 22.09 8.80 7.34
N GLY A 204 21.55 7.76 6.72
CA GLY A 204 20.87 6.66 7.42
C GLY A 204 21.86 5.84 8.24
N VAL A 205 22.32 6.38 9.35
CA VAL A 205 23.20 5.69 10.28
C VAL A 205 22.33 5.00 11.32
N LEU A 206 22.42 3.68 11.34
CA LEU A 206 21.73 2.80 12.26
C LEU A 206 22.57 2.67 13.53
N LEU A 207 22.01 2.87 14.73
CA LEU A 207 22.72 2.53 15.97
C LEU A 207 22.37 1.13 16.45
N LEU A 208 23.32 0.46 17.07
CA LEU A 208 23.08 -0.80 17.77
C LEU A 208 22.75 -0.52 19.23
N PHE A 209 21.61 -1.01 19.70
CA PHE A 209 21.25 -1.02 21.10
C PHE A 209 21.40 -2.43 21.68
N LEU A 210 22.06 -2.50 22.84
CA LEU A 210 22.10 -3.70 23.69
C LEU A 210 20.94 -3.62 24.68
N LEU A 211 19.99 -4.54 24.55
CA LEU A 211 18.90 -4.69 25.51
C LEU A 211 19.18 -5.95 26.34
N SER A 212 19.48 -5.74 27.62
CA SER A 212 19.48 -6.78 28.65
C SER A 212 18.14 -6.70 29.39
N ASN A 213 17.60 -7.85 29.79
CA ASN A 213 16.29 -7.83 30.42
C ASN A 213 16.39 -7.45 31.88
N LEU A 214 15.75 -6.33 32.20
CA LEU A 214 15.26 -6.06 33.53
C LEU A 214 14.14 -7.08 33.80
N ARG A 215 14.42 -8.03 34.69
CA ARG A 215 13.45 -9.02 35.17
C ARG A 215 12.11 -8.35 35.51
N VAL A 216 11.00 -8.89 34.99
CA VAL A 216 9.64 -8.65 35.52
C VAL A 216 9.43 -9.59 36.71
#